data_AF-A0A9E3KPX8-F1
#
_entry.id   AF-A0A9E3KPX8-F1
#
_cell.length_a   1.000
_cell.length_b   1.000
_cell.length_c   1.000
_cell.angle_alpha   90.00
_cell.angle_beta   90.00
_cell.angle_gamma   90.00
#
_symmetry.space_group_name_H-M   'P 1'
#
loop_
_entity.id
_entity.type
_entity.pdbx_description
1 polymer ?
#
loop_
_entity_poly.entity_id
_entity_poly.type
_entity_poly.pdbx_seq_one_letter_code
_entity_poly.pdbx_strand_id
1 'polypeptide(L)'
;MKQNILLTLLCISIVSGAQTELSENVQYEGNTRLKISSLGISFTIPSGWMGGVPQGSSVMVLAEASNEITLIVTASEMDEQSVFGELQKQIPIDGGISISPIGLVKKEGKRWWGNYRVDGVAQEMKGYVEARLGDHGIGVGCIVVALPSALERGKQGASQLLKSLTFTKPVTPTTNTTAAGITQPWSEYLRRKSLKFYYTQGDFSDSDFITLCSDGSYARKKRTYSGGVTGTGSLNSTDYGRWQAQGQGDSGTLILISQDGSRAELRIQYGQGNKGTGIYLNGSRYYAETTTECY
;
A
#
# COMPACT_ATOMS: atom_id res chain seq x y z
N MET A 1 -27.05 62.10 25.55
CA MET A 1 -26.80 60.68 25.88
C MET A 1 -25.94 60.09 24.76
N LYS A 2 -24.68 59.72 25.05
CA LYS A 2 -23.77 59.12 24.07
C LYS A 2 -23.75 57.61 24.27
N GLN A 3 -24.05 56.87 23.21
CA GLN A 3 -24.15 55.41 23.18
C GLN A 3 -22.82 54.85 22.67
N ASN A 4 -22.07 54.17 23.56
CA ASN A 4 -20.83 53.48 23.19
C ASN A 4 -21.16 52.09 22.64
N ILE A 5 -20.84 51.87 21.36
CA ILE A 5 -20.89 50.56 20.70
C ILE A 5 -19.57 49.86 21.00
N LEU A 6 -19.64 48.74 21.73
CA LEU A 6 -18.52 47.84 21.99
C LEU A 6 -18.46 46.80 20.85
N LEU A 7 -17.42 46.87 20.03
CA LEU A 7 -17.18 45.95 18.92
C LEU A 7 -16.35 44.77 19.43
N THR A 8 -16.98 43.61 19.63
CA THR A 8 -16.27 42.39 20.05
C THR A 8 -15.65 41.70 18.84
N LEU A 9 -14.32 41.79 18.72
CA LEU A 9 -13.55 41.10 17.68
C LEU A 9 -13.50 39.59 18.00
N LEU A 10 -14.16 38.77 17.19
CA LEU A 10 -14.10 37.30 17.27
C LEU A 10 -12.88 36.80 16.47
N CYS A 11 -11.77 36.49 17.16
CA CYS A 11 -10.62 35.84 16.56
C CYS A 11 -10.94 34.37 16.25
N ILE A 12 -11.15 34.06 14.96
CA ILE A 12 -11.29 32.68 14.47
C ILE A 12 -9.88 32.11 14.29
N SER A 13 -9.45 31.29 15.25
CA SER A 13 -8.21 30.52 15.15
C SER A 13 -8.37 29.43 14.07
N ILE A 14 -7.74 29.62 12.91
CA ILE A 14 -7.67 28.57 11.89
C ILE A 14 -6.67 27.53 12.39
N VAL A 15 -7.18 26.46 13.02
CA VAL A 15 -6.37 25.28 13.33
C VAL A 15 -6.07 24.60 12.00
N SER A 16 -4.91 24.89 11.41
CA SER A 16 -4.35 24.05 10.35
C SER A 16 -4.13 22.67 10.93
N GLY A 17 -5.07 21.75 10.67
CA GLY A 17 -4.97 20.36 11.09
C GLY A 17 -3.68 19.78 10.54
N ALA A 18 -2.70 19.56 11.42
CA ALA A 18 -1.44 18.95 11.06
C ALA A 18 -1.72 17.59 10.43
N GLN A 19 -1.13 17.36 9.26
CA GLN A 19 -1.30 16.13 8.52
C GLN A 19 -0.12 15.20 8.82
N THR A 20 -0.40 14.01 9.33
CA THR A 20 0.63 13.07 9.79
C THR A 20 1.08 12.18 8.63
N GLU A 21 2.39 12.07 8.41
CA GLU A 21 2.93 11.09 7.46
C GLU A 21 2.69 9.68 7.99
N LEU A 22 2.08 8.84 7.16
CA LEU A 22 1.86 7.44 7.48
C LEU A 22 3.21 6.76 7.68
N SER A 23 3.37 6.15 8.85
CA SER A 23 4.57 5.45 9.26
C SER A 23 4.19 4.03 9.66
N GLU A 24 5.07 3.10 9.35
CA GLU A 24 4.93 1.73 9.79
C GLU A 24 5.05 1.62 11.31
N ASN A 25 4.40 0.59 11.88
CA ASN A 25 4.42 0.26 13.31
C ASN A 25 3.93 1.40 14.22
N VAL A 26 3.17 2.34 13.65
CA VAL A 26 2.45 3.37 14.38
C VAL A 26 0.97 3.04 14.28
N GLN A 27 0.31 2.97 15.43
CA GLN A 27 -1.14 2.86 15.51
C GLN A 27 -1.75 4.26 15.49
N TYR A 28 -2.80 4.40 14.69
CA TYR A 28 -3.52 5.62 14.47
C TYR A 28 -4.99 5.42 14.83
N GLU A 29 -5.55 6.43 15.48
CA GLU A 29 -6.93 6.45 15.93
C GLU A 29 -7.85 7.11 14.90
N GLY A 30 -9.15 6.91 15.07
CA GLY A 30 -10.18 7.54 14.26
C GLY A 30 -10.04 9.06 14.21
N ASN A 31 -10.40 9.65 13.08
CA ASN A 31 -10.26 11.07 12.74
C ASN A 31 -8.81 11.54 12.54
N THR A 32 -7.81 10.66 12.62
CA THR A 32 -6.44 11.02 12.24
C THR A 32 -6.34 11.22 10.72
N ARG A 33 -5.86 12.39 10.29
CA ARG A 33 -5.57 12.66 8.89
C ARG A 33 -4.15 12.22 8.55
N LEU A 34 -4.05 11.24 7.66
CA LEU A 34 -2.80 10.64 7.20
C LEU A 34 -2.46 11.11 5.78
N LYS A 35 -1.17 11.10 5.47
CA LYS A 35 -0.65 11.24 4.11
C LYS A 35 0.42 10.20 3.79
N ILE A 36 0.51 9.89 2.52
CA ILE A 36 1.58 9.12 1.91
C ILE A 36 2.14 10.01 0.80
N SER A 37 3.09 10.86 1.16
CA SER A 37 3.62 11.92 0.27
C SER A 37 4.23 11.33 -1.01
N SER A 38 4.85 10.15 -0.89
CA SER A 38 5.46 9.40 -2.00
C SER A 38 4.46 8.89 -3.04
N LEU A 39 3.19 8.68 -2.65
CA LEU A 39 2.10 8.29 -3.55
C LEU A 39 1.16 9.46 -3.86
N GLY A 40 1.40 10.63 -3.25
CA GLY A 40 0.52 11.79 -3.37
C GLY A 40 -0.88 11.55 -2.79
N ILE A 41 -1.05 10.62 -1.86
CA ILE A 41 -2.34 10.29 -1.26
C ILE A 41 -2.47 10.94 0.12
N SER A 42 -3.68 11.37 0.46
CA SER A 42 -4.06 11.56 1.85
C SER A 42 -5.49 11.15 2.14
N PHE A 43 -5.76 10.71 3.36
CA PHE A 43 -7.07 10.27 3.82
C PHE A 43 -7.23 10.50 5.33
N THR A 44 -8.44 10.32 5.83
CA THR A 44 -8.77 10.36 7.26
C THR A 44 -9.27 9.00 7.69
N ILE A 45 -8.76 8.49 8.83
CA ILE A 45 -9.28 7.25 9.41
C ILE A 45 -10.71 7.50 9.87
N PRO A 46 -11.69 6.65 9.50
CA PRO A 46 -13.07 6.82 9.93
C PRO A 46 -13.20 6.81 11.46
N SER A 47 -14.16 7.55 12.00
CA SER A 47 -14.39 7.60 13.44
C SER A 47 -14.75 6.22 14.00
N GLY A 48 -14.18 5.84 15.14
CA GLY A 48 -14.39 4.53 15.77
C GLY A 48 -13.53 3.39 15.20
N TRP A 49 -12.62 3.71 14.27
CA TRP A 49 -11.64 2.78 13.73
C TRP A 49 -10.26 3.08 14.26
N MET A 50 -9.44 2.05 14.37
CA MET A 50 -8.03 2.18 14.70
C MET A 50 -7.21 1.20 13.90
N GLY A 51 -5.94 1.53 13.69
CA GLY A 51 -4.99 0.62 13.07
C GLY A 51 -3.82 1.35 12.46
N GLY A 52 -3.13 0.70 11.53
CA GLY A 52 -1.88 1.21 11.02
C GLY A 52 -1.31 0.33 9.93
N VAL A 53 -0.09 0.63 9.53
CA VAL A 53 0.68 -0.21 8.63
C VAL A 53 1.59 -1.08 9.49
N PRO A 54 1.38 -2.41 9.54
CA PRO A 54 2.32 -3.31 10.19
C PRO A 54 3.73 -3.11 9.59
N GLN A 55 4.76 -3.34 10.39
CA GLN A 55 6.14 -3.18 9.91
C GLN A 55 6.37 -3.98 8.62
N GLY A 56 6.95 -3.36 7.59
CA GLY A 56 7.20 -4.01 6.29
C GLY A 56 5.96 -4.37 5.46
N SER A 57 4.75 -4.05 5.91
CA SER A 57 3.53 -4.22 5.11
C SER A 57 3.39 -3.12 4.07
N SER A 58 2.79 -3.46 2.92
CA SER A 58 2.33 -2.47 1.92
C SER A 58 0.85 -2.11 2.07
N VAL A 59 0.14 -2.78 2.98
CA VAL A 59 -1.28 -2.53 3.28
C VAL A 59 -1.46 -1.96 4.68
N MET A 60 -2.44 -1.08 4.83
CA MET A 60 -2.91 -0.61 6.13
C MET A 60 -4.06 -1.50 6.58
N VAL A 61 -4.07 -1.89 7.85
CA VAL A 61 -5.16 -2.66 8.46
C VAL A 61 -5.83 -1.79 9.50
N LEU A 62 -7.15 -1.67 9.40
CA LEU A 62 -8.01 -0.95 10.32
C LEU A 62 -9.05 -1.91 10.89
N ALA A 63 -9.30 -1.83 12.19
CA ALA A 63 -10.36 -2.55 12.88
C ALA A 63 -11.36 -1.58 13.50
N GLU A 64 -12.64 -1.96 13.47
CA GLU A 64 -13.68 -1.33 14.30
C GLU A 64 -13.50 -1.82 15.74
N ALA A 65 -13.79 -0.98 16.75
CA ALA A 65 -13.64 -1.33 18.17
C ALA A 65 -14.35 -2.64 18.61
N SER A 66 -15.36 -3.07 17.85
CA SER A 66 -16.09 -4.33 18.08
C SER A 66 -15.31 -5.59 17.66
N ASN A 67 -14.26 -5.43 16.84
CA ASN A 67 -13.55 -6.49 16.12
C ASN A 67 -14.44 -7.35 15.20
N GLU A 68 -15.65 -6.90 14.85
CA GLU A 68 -16.53 -7.61 13.89
C GLU A 68 -16.18 -7.30 12.44
N ILE A 69 -15.29 -6.32 12.22
CA ILE A 69 -14.97 -5.74 10.92
C ILE A 69 -13.48 -5.47 10.82
N THR A 70 -12.87 -6.00 9.76
CA THR A 70 -11.52 -5.67 9.33
C THR A 70 -11.59 -4.94 7.99
N LEU A 71 -10.86 -3.84 7.91
CA LEU A 71 -10.70 -3.06 6.69
C LEU A 71 -9.23 -3.03 6.29
N ILE A 72 -8.94 -3.50 5.08
CA ILE A 72 -7.61 -3.56 4.51
C ILE A 72 -7.54 -2.50 3.41
N VAL A 73 -6.66 -1.52 3.58
CA VAL A 73 -6.42 -0.45 2.62
C VAL A 73 -5.16 -0.77 1.83
N THR A 74 -5.29 -0.76 0.51
CA THR A 74 -4.17 -0.90 -0.42
C THR A 74 -4.10 0.32 -1.33
N ALA A 75 -2.88 0.68 -1.74
CA ALA A 75 -2.65 1.70 -2.73
C ALA A 75 -1.62 1.21 -3.74
N SER A 76 -1.93 1.34 -5.03
CA SER A 76 -1.03 0.91 -6.10
C SER A 76 -1.20 1.80 -7.32
N GLU A 77 -0.18 1.82 -8.17
CA GLU A 77 -0.30 2.35 -9.51
C GLU A 77 -1.19 1.41 -10.35
N MET A 78 -2.16 1.98 -11.05
CA MET A 78 -3.08 1.27 -11.92
C MET A 78 -3.74 2.22 -12.92
N ASP A 79 -3.97 1.72 -14.13
CA ASP A 79 -4.86 2.38 -15.09
C ASP A 79 -6.32 1.93 -14.89
N GLU A 80 -7.23 2.66 -15.53
CA GLU A 80 -8.67 2.44 -15.41
C GLU A 80 -9.14 1.07 -15.90
N GLN A 81 -8.50 0.52 -16.94
CA GLN A 81 -8.85 -0.80 -17.48
C GLN A 81 -8.42 -1.91 -16.53
N SER A 82 -7.25 -1.75 -15.92
CA SER A 82 -6.68 -2.68 -14.95
C SER A 82 -7.52 -2.77 -13.68
N VAL A 83 -8.11 -1.66 -13.20
CA VAL A 83 -8.90 -1.68 -11.95
C VAL A 83 -10.06 -2.69 -12.03
N PHE A 84 -10.82 -2.66 -13.13
CA PHE A 84 -11.96 -3.56 -13.29
C PHE A 84 -11.49 -5.01 -13.40
N GLY A 85 -10.45 -5.26 -14.18
CA GLY A 85 -9.87 -6.60 -14.35
C GLY A 85 -9.37 -7.19 -13.03
N GLU A 86 -8.69 -6.40 -12.21
CA GLU A 86 -8.21 -6.84 -10.89
C GLU A 86 -9.34 -7.11 -9.92
N LEU A 87 -10.35 -6.22 -9.85
CA LEU A 87 -11.47 -6.40 -8.93
C LEU A 87 -12.38 -7.58 -9.31
N GLN A 88 -12.42 -7.97 -10.58
CA GLN A 88 -13.23 -9.11 -11.03
C GLN A 88 -12.54 -10.47 -10.77
N LYS A 89 -11.26 -10.47 -10.35
CA LYS A 89 -10.52 -11.68 -9.96
C LYS A 89 -10.80 -12.06 -8.51
N GLN A 90 -10.46 -13.30 -8.16
CA GLN A 90 -10.30 -13.71 -6.78
C GLN A 90 -9.11 -12.97 -6.16
N ILE A 91 -9.32 -12.30 -5.03
CA ILE A 91 -8.29 -11.55 -4.33
C ILE A 91 -7.86 -12.37 -3.12
N PRO A 92 -6.60 -12.86 -3.07
CA PRO A 92 -6.07 -13.47 -1.87
C PRO A 92 -5.89 -12.40 -0.79
N ILE A 93 -6.32 -12.71 0.44
CA ILE A 93 -6.11 -11.84 1.60
C ILE A 93 -4.91 -12.36 2.37
N ASP A 94 -5.09 -13.49 3.07
CA ASP A 94 -4.04 -14.16 3.84
C ASP A 94 -4.54 -15.53 4.35
N GLY A 95 -3.67 -16.45 4.76
CA GLY A 95 -4.10 -17.63 5.55
C GLY A 95 -4.97 -18.64 4.78
N GLY A 96 -4.91 -18.65 3.44
CA GLY A 96 -5.86 -19.39 2.60
C GLY A 96 -7.23 -18.71 2.47
N ILE A 97 -7.42 -17.58 3.16
CA ILE A 97 -8.57 -16.71 3.00
C ILE A 97 -8.42 -15.96 1.68
N SER A 98 -9.49 -16.01 0.90
CA SER A 98 -9.60 -15.26 -0.33
C SER A 98 -10.99 -14.70 -0.45
N ILE A 99 -11.14 -13.67 -1.27
CA ILE A 99 -12.44 -13.11 -1.58
C ILE A 99 -12.73 -13.23 -3.07
N SER A 100 -13.95 -13.60 -3.39
CA SER A 100 -14.42 -13.79 -4.77
C SER A 100 -15.64 -12.89 -5.03
N PRO A 101 -15.70 -12.15 -6.15
CA PRO A 101 -16.80 -11.23 -6.41
C PRO A 101 -18.13 -11.99 -6.55
N ILE A 102 -19.19 -11.45 -5.94
CA ILE A 102 -20.56 -11.92 -6.10
C ILE A 102 -21.19 -11.08 -7.22
N GLY A 103 -21.05 -11.57 -8.44
CA GLY A 103 -21.51 -10.89 -9.65
C GLY A 103 -20.50 -9.88 -10.20
N LEU A 104 -21.00 -8.95 -11.01
CA LEU A 104 -20.18 -7.91 -11.63
C LEU A 104 -19.92 -6.77 -10.65
N VAL A 105 -18.67 -6.30 -10.65
CA VAL A 105 -18.28 -5.06 -9.97
C VAL A 105 -19.00 -3.88 -10.62
N LYS A 106 -19.59 -3.02 -9.80
CA LYS A 106 -20.27 -1.79 -10.23
C LYS A 106 -19.25 -0.67 -10.41
N LYS A 107 -19.57 0.27 -11.29
CA LYS A 107 -18.73 1.44 -11.58
C LYS A 107 -19.57 2.71 -11.64
N GLU A 108 -19.03 3.79 -11.06
CA GLU A 108 -19.54 5.15 -11.19
C GLU A 108 -18.36 6.13 -11.23
N GLY A 109 -18.13 6.77 -12.39
CA GLY A 109 -16.94 7.59 -12.61
C GLY A 109 -15.65 6.80 -12.34
N LYS A 110 -14.79 7.31 -11.45
CA LYS A 110 -13.54 6.68 -11.00
C LYS A 110 -13.68 5.86 -9.72
N ARG A 111 -14.88 5.31 -9.47
CA ARG A 111 -15.19 4.49 -8.30
C ARG A 111 -15.73 3.13 -8.75
N TRP A 112 -15.24 2.08 -8.11
CA TRP A 112 -15.68 0.70 -8.33
C TRP A 112 -16.04 0.03 -7.02
N TRP A 113 -17.06 -0.82 -7.02
CA TRP A 113 -17.43 -1.58 -5.82
C TRP A 113 -18.19 -2.86 -6.10
N GLY A 114 -18.10 -3.82 -5.19
CA GLY A 114 -18.82 -5.09 -5.29
C GLY A 114 -18.93 -5.79 -3.95
N ASN A 115 -19.92 -6.67 -3.82
CA ASN A 115 -19.99 -7.63 -2.72
C ASN A 115 -19.13 -8.84 -3.07
N TYR A 116 -18.49 -9.44 -2.08
CA TYR A 116 -17.62 -10.59 -2.25
C TYR A 116 -18.00 -11.70 -1.27
N ARG A 117 -17.80 -12.94 -1.68
CA ARG A 117 -17.81 -14.10 -0.80
C ARG A 117 -16.43 -14.22 -0.18
N VAL A 118 -16.37 -14.56 1.11
CA VAL A 118 -15.12 -14.86 1.81
C VAL A 118 -14.98 -16.37 1.87
N ASP A 119 -13.93 -16.88 1.25
CA ASP A 119 -13.57 -18.29 1.19
C ASP A 119 -12.42 -18.55 2.18
N GLY A 120 -12.30 -19.76 2.73
CA GLY A 120 -11.17 -20.14 3.61
C GLY A 120 -11.31 -19.74 5.09
N VAL A 121 -12.52 -19.39 5.54
CA VAL A 121 -12.82 -19.03 6.95
C VAL A 121 -13.73 -20.07 7.62
N ALA A 122 -13.52 -20.32 8.92
CA ALA A 122 -14.35 -21.25 9.69
C ALA A 122 -15.72 -20.66 10.07
N GLN A 123 -15.75 -19.34 10.31
CA GLN A 123 -16.97 -18.58 10.57
C GLN A 123 -17.45 -17.94 9.26
N GLU A 124 -18.77 -17.88 9.06
CA GLU A 124 -19.32 -17.18 7.91
C GLU A 124 -18.96 -15.68 7.97
N MET A 125 -18.22 -15.22 6.95
CA MET A 125 -17.87 -13.82 6.75
C MET A 125 -18.40 -13.35 5.40
N LYS A 126 -18.63 -12.04 5.29
CA LYS A 126 -18.99 -11.38 4.03
C LYS A 126 -17.91 -10.37 3.65
N GLY A 127 -17.68 -10.27 2.35
CA GLY A 127 -16.71 -9.36 1.77
C GLY A 127 -17.40 -8.19 1.07
N TYR A 128 -16.72 -7.06 1.05
CA TYR A 128 -17.04 -5.95 0.17
C TYR A 128 -15.74 -5.28 -0.25
N VAL A 129 -15.63 -4.93 -1.53
CA VAL A 129 -14.48 -4.18 -2.02
C VAL A 129 -14.98 -2.89 -2.64
N GLU A 130 -14.31 -1.80 -2.33
CA GLU A 130 -14.50 -0.50 -2.98
C GLU A 130 -13.15 0.09 -3.33
N ALA A 131 -13.03 0.65 -4.52
CA ALA A 131 -11.80 1.28 -4.98
C ALA A 131 -12.11 2.64 -5.62
N ARG A 132 -11.12 3.55 -5.53
CA ARG A 132 -11.15 4.85 -6.18
C ARG A 132 -9.83 5.12 -6.89
N LEU A 133 -9.90 5.50 -8.15
CA LEU A 133 -8.74 5.87 -8.97
C LEU A 133 -8.55 7.39 -8.96
N GLY A 134 -7.31 7.83 -8.68
CA GLY A 134 -6.90 9.23 -8.75
C GLY A 134 -6.59 9.72 -10.17
N ASP A 135 -6.24 11.00 -10.30
CA ASP A 135 -5.88 11.60 -11.60
C ASP A 135 -4.43 11.31 -12.03
N HIS A 136 -3.63 10.72 -11.14
CA HIS A 136 -2.20 10.45 -11.35
C HIS A 136 -1.88 8.95 -11.44
N GLY A 137 -2.85 8.13 -11.85
CA GLY A 137 -2.66 6.68 -12.01
C GLY A 137 -2.50 5.92 -10.69
N ILE A 138 -2.84 6.53 -9.55
CA ILE A 138 -2.83 5.87 -8.25
C ILE A 138 -4.25 5.47 -7.86
N GLY A 139 -4.47 4.17 -7.68
CA GLY A 139 -5.70 3.62 -7.14
C GLY A 139 -5.57 3.32 -5.67
N VAL A 140 -6.64 3.57 -4.91
CA VAL A 140 -6.77 3.13 -3.52
C VAL A 140 -7.95 2.20 -3.41
N GLY A 141 -7.71 1.00 -2.88
CA GLY A 141 -8.71 -0.02 -2.61
C GLY A 141 -8.94 -0.19 -1.12
N CYS A 142 -10.19 -0.43 -0.73
CA CYS A 142 -10.59 -0.86 0.60
C CYS A 142 -11.29 -2.22 0.48
N ILE A 143 -10.73 -3.22 1.16
CA ILE A 143 -11.34 -4.54 1.31
C ILE A 143 -11.92 -4.62 2.70
N VAL A 144 -13.22 -4.89 2.77
CA VAL A 144 -13.97 -5.12 4.00
C VAL A 144 -14.17 -6.62 4.16
N VAL A 145 -13.79 -7.16 5.31
CA VAL A 145 -14.14 -8.50 5.76
C VAL A 145 -14.88 -8.34 7.07
N ALA A 146 -16.14 -8.80 7.11
CA ALA A 146 -17.01 -8.55 8.25
C ALA A 146 -17.95 -9.73 8.54
N LEU A 147 -18.42 -9.81 9.79
CA LEU A 147 -19.60 -10.62 10.09
C LEU A 147 -20.80 -10.16 9.26
N PRO A 148 -21.75 -11.06 8.91
CA PRO A 148 -22.93 -10.70 8.12
C PRO A 148 -23.73 -9.53 8.73
N SER A 149 -23.85 -9.49 10.06
CA SER A 149 -24.53 -8.41 10.81
C SER A 149 -23.80 -7.06 10.77
N ALA A 150 -22.49 -7.06 10.49
CA ALA A 150 -21.63 -5.90 10.55
C ALA A 150 -21.23 -5.36 9.16
N LEU A 151 -21.55 -6.08 8.08
CA LEU A 151 -21.13 -5.75 6.71
C LEU A 151 -21.50 -4.33 6.28
N GLU A 152 -22.72 -3.87 6.58
CA GLU A 152 -23.16 -2.52 6.19
C GLU A 152 -22.39 -1.42 6.93
N ARG A 153 -22.00 -1.64 8.19
CA ARG A 153 -21.11 -0.70 8.90
C ARG A 153 -19.71 -0.70 8.28
N GLY A 154 -19.21 -1.86 7.87
CA GLY A 154 -17.92 -1.98 7.18
C GLY A 154 -17.90 -1.24 5.84
N LYS A 155 -18.99 -1.36 5.05
CA LYS A 155 -19.19 -0.59 3.82
C LYS A 155 -19.18 0.91 4.08
N GLN A 156 -19.84 1.36 5.14
CA GLN A 156 -19.84 2.78 5.53
C GLN A 156 -18.44 3.25 5.88
N GLY A 157 -17.67 2.47 6.66
CA GLY A 157 -16.27 2.78 6.99
C GLY A 157 -15.39 2.90 5.75
N ALA A 158 -15.46 1.93 4.84
CA ALA A 158 -14.74 1.98 3.56
C ALA A 158 -15.12 3.21 2.72
N SER A 159 -16.43 3.49 2.60
CA SER A 159 -16.89 4.64 1.84
C SER A 159 -16.46 5.97 2.47
N GLN A 160 -16.47 6.08 3.80
CA GLN A 160 -15.99 7.28 4.51
C GLN A 160 -14.49 7.51 4.26
N LEU A 161 -13.68 6.46 4.37
CA LEU A 161 -12.25 6.54 4.08
C LEU A 161 -12.00 6.98 2.63
N LEU A 162 -12.62 6.32 1.66
CA LEU A 162 -12.42 6.62 0.24
C LEU A 162 -12.98 7.98 -0.18
N LYS A 163 -14.02 8.49 0.49
CA LYS A 163 -14.52 9.87 0.31
C LYS A 163 -13.56 10.91 0.86
N SER A 164 -12.87 10.60 1.95
CA SER A 164 -11.84 11.48 2.53
C SER A 164 -10.55 11.55 1.70
N LEU A 165 -10.39 10.65 0.72
CA LEU A 165 -9.20 10.61 -0.13
C LEU A 165 -9.04 11.91 -0.92
N THR A 166 -7.85 12.48 -0.81
CA THR A 166 -7.35 13.53 -1.69
C THR A 166 -6.14 13.01 -2.42
N PHE A 167 -6.13 13.18 -3.74
CA PHE A 167 -4.98 12.88 -4.60
C PHE A 167 -4.26 14.19 -4.91
N THR A 168 -2.95 14.14 -4.81
CA THR A 168 -2.02 15.21 -5.16
C THR A 168 -0.92 14.62 -6.02
N LYS A 169 -0.17 15.47 -6.72
CA LYS A 169 1.01 14.99 -7.44
C LYS A 169 1.99 14.37 -6.43
N PRO A 170 2.45 13.12 -6.63
CA PRO A 170 3.44 12.50 -5.77
C PRO A 170 4.66 13.41 -5.61
N VAL A 171 5.09 13.60 -4.36
CA VAL A 171 6.32 14.35 -4.07
C VAL A 171 7.46 13.34 -4.05
N THR A 172 8.29 13.34 -5.08
CA THR A 172 9.60 12.69 -4.99
C THR A 172 10.39 13.45 -3.93
N PRO A 173 10.77 12.86 -2.80
CA PRO A 173 11.54 13.57 -1.80
C PRO A 173 12.87 13.94 -2.42
N THR A 174 13.07 15.23 -2.61
CA THR A 174 14.37 15.84 -2.90
C THR A 174 15.07 16.00 -1.57
N THR A 175 15.57 14.89 -0.99
CA THR A 175 16.55 15.01 0.08
C THR A 175 17.89 15.34 -0.55
N ASN A 176 18.21 16.64 -0.59
CA ASN A 176 19.58 17.09 -0.64
C ASN A 176 20.25 16.69 0.70
N THR A 177 20.90 15.53 0.74
CA THR A 177 21.83 15.19 1.82
C THR A 177 23.00 14.42 1.23
N THR A 178 24.08 15.15 0.95
CA THR A 178 25.48 14.70 0.87
C THR A 178 25.70 13.19 0.67
N ALA A 179 25.90 12.80 -0.59
CA ALA A 179 26.50 11.56 -1.07
C ALA A 179 26.08 10.28 -0.33
N ALA A 180 24.93 9.72 -0.69
CA ALA A 180 24.77 8.29 -0.51
C ALA A 180 25.79 7.60 -1.44
N GLY A 181 26.60 6.67 -0.91
CA GLY A 181 27.77 6.04 -1.55
C GLY A 181 27.56 5.26 -2.87
N ILE A 182 26.44 5.45 -3.57
CA ILE A 182 26.20 4.93 -4.92
C ILE A 182 26.29 6.09 -5.91
N THR A 183 27.44 6.23 -6.55
CA THR A 183 27.69 7.28 -7.55
C THR A 183 27.40 6.84 -8.99
N GLN A 184 27.24 5.54 -9.22
CA GLN A 184 26.97 4.96 -10.53
C GLN A 184 25.46 4.94 -10.85
N PRO A 185 25.05 4.91 -12.13
CA PRO A 185 23.66 4.74 -12.52
C PRO A 185 23.02 3.50 -11.90
N TRP A 186 21.72 3.56 -11.59
CA TRP A 186 21.01 2.42 -10.99
C TRP A 186 21.04 1.16 -11.87
N SER A 187 21.07 1.32 -13.19
CA SER A 187 21.23 0.23 -14.15
C SER A 187 22.56 -0.51 -14.02
N GLU A 188 23.62 0.18 -13.58
CA GLU A 188 24.92 -0.41 -13.32
C GLU A 188 24.99 -0.99 -11.90
N TYR A 189 24.48 -0.25 -10.91
CA TYR A 189 24.52 -0.71 -9.52
C TYR A 189 23.72 -1.98 -9.27
N LEU A 190 22.52 -2.07 -9.85
CA LEU A 190 21.62 -3.21 -9.66
C LEU A 190 22.03 -4.42 -10.50
N ARG A 191 23.03 -4.27 -11.38
CA ARG A 191 23.53 -5.36 -12.20
C ARG A 191 24.09 -6.47 -11.31
N ARG A 192 23.58 -7.70 -11.49
CA ARG A 192 23.94 -8.88 -10.67
C ARG A 192 23.66 -8.68 -9.19
N LYS A 193 22.54 -8.02 -8.87
CA LYS A 193 22.06 -7.90 -7.49
C LYS A 193 20.83 -8.76 -7.26
N SER A 194 20.77 -9.37 -6.08
CA SER A 194 19.53 -9.89 -5.50
C SER A 194 19.08 -8.89 -4.44
N LEU A 195 17.90 -8.31 -4.62
CA LEU A 195 17.24 -7.44 -3.68
C LEU A 195 16.31 -8.30 -2.84
N LYS A 196 16.60 -8.39 -1.55
CA LYS A 196 15.88 -9.27 -0.63
C LYS A 196 15.14 -8.46 0.41
N PHE A 197 13.83 -8.64 0.43
CA PHE A 197 12.96 -8.19 1.50
C PHE A 197 12.55 -9.40 2.33
N TYR A 198 12.66 -9.26 3.65
CA TYR A 198 12.19 -10.23 4.63
C TYR A 198 11.44 -9.48 5.73
N TYR A 199 10.33 -10.05 6.14
CA TYR A 199 9.56 -9.63 7.29
C TYR A 199 9.03 -10.89 7.99
N THR A 200 9.11 -10.90 9.32
CA THR A 200 8.51 -11.93 10.16
C THR A 200 8.07 -11.26 11.45
N GLN A 201 6.79 -11.39 11.81
CA GLN A 201 6.25 -10.92 13.07
C GLN A 201 5.11 -11.84 13.54
N GLY A 202 5.29 -12.44 14.71
CA GLY A 202 4.41 -13.50 15.19
C GLY A 202 4.40 -14.67 14.21
N ASP A 203 3.21 -15.11 13.86
CA ASP A 203 3.00 -16.17 12.87
C ASP A 203 2.97 -15.66 11.42
N PHE A 204 3.11 -14.34 11.19
CA PHE A 204 3.18 -13.76 9.85
C PHE A 204 4.62 -13.63 9.37
N SER A 205 4.88 -13.95 8.10
CA SER A 205 6.14 -13.67 7.43
C SER A 205 5.90 -13.29 5.98
N ASP A 206 6.52 -12.22 5.51
CA ASP A 206 6.49 -11.83 4.10
C ASP A 206 7.90 -11.72 3.55
N SER A 207 8.04 -12.00 2.27
CA SER A 207 9.33 -11.97 1.60
C SER A 207 9.15 -11.67 0.13
N ASP A 208 10.06 -10.88 -0.40
CA ASP A 208 10.11 -10.51 -1.81
C ASP A 208 11.57 -10.47 -2.24
N PHE A 209 11.94 -11.41 -3.10
CA PHE A 209 13.29 -11.53 -3.63
C PHE A 209 13.26 -11.18 -5.10
N ILE A 210 14.02 -10.18 -5.50
CA ILE A 210 14.15 -9.72 -6.89
C ILE A 210 15.60 -9.90 -7.30
N THR A 211 15.88 -10.89 -8.14
CA THR A 211 17.20 -11.17 -8.70
C THR A 211 17.31 -10.48 -10.06
N LEU A 212 18.28 -9.57 -10.21
CA LEU A 212 18.50 -8.73 -11.38
C LEU A 212 19.81 -9.13 -12.07
N CYS A 213 19.70 -9.77 -13.23
CA CYS A 213 20.83 -10.33 -13.97
C CYS A 213 21.50 -9.32 -14.89
N SER A 214 22.77 -9.58 -15.22
CA SER A 214 23.58 -8.67 -16.05
C SER A 214 23.14 -8.54 -17.50
N ASP A 215 22.42 -9.52 -18.00
CA ASP A 215 21.84 -9.57 -19.35
C ASP A 215 20.47 -8.84 -19.44
N GLY A 216 20.01 -8.29 -18.31
CA GLY A 216 18.72 -7.61 -18.19
C GLY A 216 17.54 -8.53 -17.89
N SER A 217 17.74 -9.82 -17.61
CA SER A 217 16.66 -10.69 -17.10
C SER A 217 16.46 -10.50 -15.59
N TYR A 218 15.24 -10.74 -15.11
CA TYR A 218 14.98 -10.85 -13.67
C TYR A 218 14.16 -12.08 -13.32
N ALA A 219 14.33 -12.52 -12.08
CA ALA A 219 13.43 -13.46 -11.40
C ALA A 219 12.96 -12.82 -10.10
N ARG A 220 11.65 -12.83 -9.86
CA ARG A 220 11.04 -12.35 -8.63
C ARG A 220 10.29 -13.46 -7.94
N LYS A 221 10.57 -13.67 -6.67
CA LYS A 221 9.86 -14.64 -5.83
C LYS A 221 9.29 -13.91 -4.63
N LYS A 222 7.97 -13.91 -4.52
CA LYS A 222 7.28 -13.46 -3.32
C LYS A 222 6.77 -14.65 -2.55
N ARG A 223 6.91 -14.57 -1.24
CA ARG A 223 6.28 -15.50 -0.32
C ARG A 223 5.74 -14.76 0.88
N THR A 224 4.44 -14.89 1.05
CA THR A 224 3.75 -14.49 2.26
C THR A 224 3.33 -15.77 2.99
N TYR A 225 3.51 -15.78 4.28
CA TYR A 225 3.18 -16.84 5.21
C TYR A 225 2.42 -16.21 6.36
N SER A 226 1.37 -16.86 6.82
CA SER A 226 0.69 -16.50 8.05
C SER A 226 0.24 -17.75 8.77
N GLY A 227 0.32 -17.70 10.09
CA GLY A 227 -0.32 -18.64 10.99
C GLY A 227 -1.20 -17.89 11.97
N GLY A 228 -2.17 -18.62 12.52
CA GLY A 228 -3.02 -18.17 13.61
C GLY A 228 -3.83 -19.33 14.15
N VAL A 229 -4.60 -19.07 15.20
CA VAL A 229 -5.38 -20.08 15.95
C VAL A 229 -6.39 -20.84 15.08
N THR A 230 -6.71 -20.33 13.87
CA THR A 230 -7.68 -20.91 12.93
C THR A 230 -7.06 -21.53 11.67
N GLY A 231 -5.72 -21.54 11.52
CA GLY A 231 -5.05 -22.19 10.37
C GLY A 231 -3.71 -21.55 9.95
N THR A 232 -3.01 -22.21 9.02
CA THR A 232 -1.76 -21.74 8.40
C THR A 232 -1.94 -21.58 6.89
N GLY A 233 -1.43 -20.48 6.32
CA GLY A 233 -1.47 -20.22 4.88
C GLY A 233 -0.13 -19.77 4.34
N SER A 234 0.17 -20.13 3.09
CA SER A 234 1.34 -19.64 2.38
C SER A 234 0.98 -19.29 0.94
N LEU A 235 1.18 -18.05 0.56
CA LEU A 235 1.11 -17.58 -0.82
C LEU A 235 2.52 -17.53 -1.37
N ASN A 236 2.71 -18.14 -2.54
CA ASN A 236 3.96 -18.10 -3.26
C ASN A 236 3.66 -17.65 -4.68
N SER A 237 4.32 -16.58 -5.13
CA SER A 237 4.28 -16.18 -6.53
C SER A 237 5.69 -16.09 -7.07
N THR A 238 5.87 -16.59 -8.29
CA THR A 238 7.12 -16.42 -9.02
C THR A 238 6.82 -15.73 -10.33
N ASP A 239 7.64 -14.74 -10.65
CA ASP A 239 7.53 -13.93 -11.86
C ASP A 239 8.91 -13.78 -12.49
N TYR A 240 8.95 -13.70 -13.82
CA TYR A 240 10.17 -13.63 -14.60
C TYR A 240 9.98 -12.62 -15.72
N GLY A 241 11.09 -12.03 -16.18
CA GLY A 241 11.01 -11.12 -17.31
C GLY A 241 12.28 -10.32 -17.53
N ARG A 242 12.10 -9.07 -17.98
CA ARG A 242 13.18 -8.12 -18.24
C ARG A 242 13.14 -6.97 -17.25
N TRP A 243 14.28 -6.49 -16.82
CA TRP A 243 14.35 -5.32 -15.95
C TRP A 243 15.12 -4.18 -16.60
N GLN A 244 14.79 -2.97 -16.17
CA GLN A 244 15.52 -1.75 -16.49
C GLN A 244 15.58 -0.89 -15.24
N ALA A 245 16.61 -0.08 -15.10
CA ALA A 245 16.65 0.93 -14.05
C ALA A 245 17.08 2.27 -14.61
N GLN A 246 16.51 3.33 -14.06
CA GLN A 246 16.74 4.70 -14.44
C GLN A 246 17.10 5.53 -13.20
N GLY A 247 17.86 6.60 -13.40
CA GLY A 247 18.34 7.47 -12.32
C GLY A 247 19.73 7.08 -11.80
N GLN A 248 20.20 7.87 -10.84
CA GLN A 248 21.52 7.76 -10.23
C GLN A 248 21.51 8.43 -8.84
N GLY A 249 22.46 8.08 -7.98
CA GLY A 249 22.54 8.64 -6.63
C GLY A 249 21.39 8.17 -5.74
N ASP A 250 20.76 9.11 -5.04
CA ASP A 250 19.82 8.81 -3.95
C ASP A 250 18.43 8.36 -4.42
N SER A 251 18.15 8.43 -5.73
CA SER A 251 16.83 8.08 -6.26
C SER A 251 16.88 7.54 -7.68
N GLY A 252 15.86 6.76 -8.03
CA GLY A 252 15.69 6.19 -9.35
C GLY A 252 14.39 5.42 -9.47
N THR A 253 14.24 4.70 -10.57
CA THR A 253 13.09 3.81 -10.83
C THR A 253 13.61 2.48 -11.35
N LEU A 254 13.20 1.39 -10.72
CA LEU A 254 13.37 0.02 -11.20
C LEU A 254 12.08 -0.38 -11.92
N ILE A 255 12.18 -0.77 -13.17
CA ILE A 255 11.07 -1.19 -14.02
C ILE A 255 11.22 -2.70 -14.24
N LEU A 256 10.23 -3.47 -13.84
CA LEU A 256 10.12 -4.90 -14.12
C LEU A 256 9.09 -5.10 -15.22
N ILE A 257 9.45 -5.83 -16.26
CA ILE A 257 8.62 -6.14 -17.43
C ILE A 257 8.44 -7.65 -17.44
N SER A 258 7.29 -8.12 -16.97
CA SER A 258 6.97 -9.55 -16.86
C SER A 258 6.83 -10.19 -18.24
N GLN A 259 6.89 -11.53 -18.29
CA GLN A 259 6.74 -12.29 -19.54
C GLN A 259 5.41 -12.04 -20.28
N ASP A 260 4.34 -11.72 -19.54
CA ASP A 260 3.03 -11.38 -20.10
C ASP A 260 2.96 -9.93 -20.64
N GLY A 261 4.05 -9.17 -20.54
CA GLY A 261 4.14 -7.77 -20.95
C GLY A 261 3.66 -6.77 -19.91
N SER A 262 3.16 -7.23 -18.76
CA SER A 262 2.81 -6.34 -17.65
C SER A 262 4.07 -5.66 -17.09
N ARG A 263 3.89 -4.45 -16.55
CA ARG A 263 4.99 -3.59 -16.10
C ARG A 263 4.75 -3.17 -14.65
N ALA A 264 5.77 -3.34 -13.82
CA ALA A 264 5.80 -2.83 -12.46
C ALA A 264 6.91 -1.80 -12.31
N GLU A 265 6.57 -0.59 -11.88
CA GLU A 265 7.52 0.47 -11.58
C GLU A 265 7.72 0.58 -10.06
N LEU A 266 8.98 0.48 -9.65
CA LEU A 266 9.40 0.48 -8.25
C LEU A 266 10.32 1.68 -8.05
N ARG A 267 9.87 2.66 -7.28
CA ARG A 267 10.66 3.85 -6.97
C ARG A 267 11.81 3.45 -6.04
N ILE A 268 13.03 3.68 -6.51
CA ILE A 268 14.27 3.46 -5.77
C ILE A 268 14.56 4.70 -4.94
N GLN A 269 14.89 4.49 -3.67
CA GLN A 269 15.49 5.49 -2.81
C GLN A 269 16.68 4.89 -2.09
N TYR A 270 17.77 5.61 -2.02
CA TYR A 270 18.96 5.22 -1.28
C TYR A 270 19.29 6.30 -0.28
N GLY A 271 19.36 5.93 1.00
CA GLY A 271 19.56 6.90 2.06
C GLY A 271 19.23 6.37 3.44
N GLN A 272 19.23 7.29 4.42
CA GLN A 272 18.78 7.03 5.79
C GLN A 272 17.25 6.98 5.82
N GLY A 273 16.68 5.79 6.02
CA GLY A 273 15.29 5.65 6.46
C GLY A 273 15.21 5.46 7.98
N ASN A 274 14.00 5.34 8.52
CA ASN A 274 13.78 5.03 9.95
C ASN A 274 14.43 3.70 10.40
N LYS A 275 14.93 2.90 9.46
CA LYS A 275 15.60 1.60 9.66
C LYS A 275 17.11 1.64 9.35
N GLY A 276 17.69 2.81 9.09
CA GLY A 276 19.11 3.01 8.75
C GLY A 276 19.39 3.15 7.25
N THR A 277 20.68 3.16 6.87
CA THR A 277 21.11 3.30 5.47
C THR A 277 20.75 2.05 4.65
N GLY A 278 20.11 2.21 3.50
CA GLY A 278 19.80 1.08 2.63
C GLY A 278 19.08 1.48 1.35
N ILE A 279 18.77 0.47 0.54
CA ILE A 279 17.94 0.63 -0.66
C ILE A 279 16.50 0.41 -0.25
N TYR A 280 15.64 1.31 -0.69
CA TYR A 280 14.22 1.27 -0.47
C TYR A 280 13.51 1.21 -1.81
N LEU A 281 12.61 0.25 -1.97
CA LEU A 281 11.72 0.14 -3.12
C LEU A 281 10.31 0.44 -2.63
N ASN A 282 9.68 1.50 -3.17
CA ASN A 282 8.36 1.98 -2.75
C ASN A 282 8.23 2.19 -1.23
N GLY A 283 9.34 2.51 -0.54
CA GLY A 283 9.38 2.74 0.91
C GLY A 283 9.78 1.53 1.75
N SER A 284 9.75 0.31 1.20
CA SER A 284 10.21 -0.91 1.90
C SER A 284 11.70 -1.10 1.73
N ARG A 285 12.40 -1.44 2.82
CA ARG A 285 13.86 -1.65 2.79
C ARG A 285 14.21 -3.02 2.20
N TYR A 286 15.08 -3.04 1.19
CA TYR A 286 15.66 -4.25 0.61
C TYR A 286 17.14 -4.35 0.95
N TYR A 287 17.59 -5.57 1.22
CA TYR A 287 19.00 -5.91 1.34
C TYR A 287 19.51 -6.29 -0.05
N ALA A 288 20.51 -5.56 -0.54
CA ALA A 288 21.12 -5.84 -1.84
C ALA A 288 22.38 -6.68 -1.67
N GLU A 289 22.39 -7.85 -2.30
CA GLU A 289 23.53 -8.78 -2.30
C GLU A 289 23.98 -9.03 -3.74
N THR A 290 25.28 -9.23 -3.94
CA THR A 290 25.78 -9.69 -5.25
C THR A 290 25.36 -11.14 -5.46
N THR A 291 24.86 -11.45 -6.66
CA THR A 291 24.43 -12.81 -7.02
C THR A 291 25.20 -13.36 -8.22
N THR A 292 25.40 -14.68 -8.21
CA THR A 292 25.82 -15.49 -9.36
C THR A 292 24.68 -16.31 -9.93
N GLU A 293 23.55 -16.38 -9.21
CA GLU A 293 22.36 -17.09 -9.63
C GLU A 293 21.55 -16.20 -10.58
N CYS A 294 21.42 -16.68 -11.82
CA CYS A 294 20.62 -16.09 -12.87
C CYS A 294 19.81 -17.20 -13.54
N TYR A 295 18.55 -16.90 -13.83
CA TYR A 295 17.55 -17.84 -14.34
C TYR A 295 17.05 -17.41 -15.71
#